data_AF-A0A0K0DDG4-F1
#
_entry.id   AF-A0A0K0DDG4-F1
#
_cell.length_a   1.000
_cell.length_b   1.000
_cell.length_c   1.000
_cell.angle_alpha   90.00
_cell.angle_beta   90.00
_cell.angle_gamma   90.00
#
_symmetry.space_group_name_H-M   'P 1'
#
loop_
_entity.id
_entity.type
_entity.pdbx_description
1 polymer ?
#
loop_
_entity_poly.entity_id
_entity_poly.type
_entity_poly.pdbx_seq_one_letter_code
_entity_poly.pdbx_strand_id
1 'polypeptide(L)'
;MRGYAKCKNRNVIYMPYKTILKSCSIVIKLCAHFHNVHPYIRCNFQLSAQRTLLLARERLDLLRCEVNRISALSAVRNPPPPVCRELRGTMTISNITVHLNRSFYCSYALLILLKCGTEVEATGPISLFTHHQVRARQLTFGEHVQFANLPVDFNVIVEVYAMKLPISKANEHSCASNIANKCRSLLNPVSYRPNYMSSRNDAQVSEFVRCGYVILNRDTVGTNKFYLDEAEYPLEGTIEVYARCTTLPPAIEVDNRGFLVSYLFIGMASWERYWAVLRRGMVYFWRYPDDESLEKRPIAFMDLSKCTNDVVVACSLEQCPRENSFSIDMLVSTTPSIMEKKRYVFRFCFDILDWLNDVKICHV
;
A
#
# COMPACT_ATOMS: atom_id res chain seq x y z
N MET A 1 -10.04 6.18 32.97
CA MET A 1 -8.82 6.83 33.49
C MET A 1 -7.62 5.93 33.27
N ARG A 2 -6.47 6.52 32.90
CA ARG A 2 -5.11 5.98 32.77
C ARG A 2 -4.85 5.02 31.60
N GLY A 3 -3.96 5.46 30.70
CA GLY A 3 -3.40 4.62 29.65
C GLY A 3 -2.79 5.30 28.42
N TYR A 4 -2.88 6.62 28.24
CA TYR A 4 -2.20 7.26 27.11
C TYR A 4 -0.72 7.48 27.42
N ALA A 5 0.09 6.50 27.01
CA ALA A 5 1.54 6.59 27.06
C ALA A 5 1.99 7.84 26.27
N LYS A 6 2.52 8.84 26.99
CA LYS A 6 3.30 9.93 26.40
C LYS A 6 4.35 9.32 25.47
N CYS A 7 4.32 9.69 24.20
CA CYS A 7 5.25 9.27 23.16
C CYS A 7 6.68 9.75 23.47
N LYS A 8 7.37 9.08 24.42
CA LYS A 8 8.78 9.28 24.75
C LYS A 8 9.73 8.43 23.88
N ASN A 9 9.22 7.65 22.93
CA ASN A 9 9.97 6.60 22.24
C ASN A 9 10.42 6.90 20.80
N ARG A 10 10.56 8.17 20.40
CA ARG A 10 11.14 8.49 19.09
C ARG A 10 12.54 7.86 18.94
N ASN A 11 13.41 7.98 19.94
CA ASN A 11 14.77 7.43 19.85
C ASN A 11 14.85 5.89 19.81
N VAL A 12 13.89 5.17 20.40
CA VAL A 12 13.95 3.70 20.51
C VAL A 12 13.65 3.01 19.18
N ILE A 13 12.74 3.56 18.36
CA ILE A 13 12.42 3.01 17.03
C ILE A 13 13.56 3.32 16.04
N TYR A 14 14.20 4.49 16.13
CA TYR A 14 15.18 4.93 15.13
C TYR A 14 16.58 4.32 15.29
N MET A 15 16.98 3.94 16.50
CA MET A 15 18.31 3.38 16.78
C MET A 15 18.62 2.07 16.02
N PRO A 16 17.74 1.04 16.00
CA PRO A 16 18.02 -0.19 15.27
C PRO A 16 18.12 0.02 13.76
N TYR A 17 17.21 0.79 13.16
CA TYR A 17 17.23 1.01 11.70
C TYR A 17 18.44 1.83 11.26
N LYS A 18 18.87 2.86 12.00
CA LYS A 18 20.11 3.58 11.69
C LYS A 18 21.33 2.65 11.68
N THR A 19 21.41 1.73 12.63
CA THR A 19 22.48 0.73 12.68
C THR A 19 22.40 -0.22 11.48
N ILE A 20 21.20 -0.74 11.15
CA ILE A 20 21.00 -1.63 10.00
C ILE A 20 21.41 -0.95 8.68
N LEU A 21 20.95 0.28 8.45
CA LEU A 21 21.30 1.05 7.24
C LEU A 21 22.81 1.23 7.12
N LYS A 22 23.48 1.57 8.22
CA LYS A 22 24.93 1.77 8.26
C LYS A 22 25.69 0.45 8.00
N SER A 23 25.25 -0.65 8.62
CA SER A 23 25.83 -1.98 8.41
C SER A 23 25.68 -2.46 6.98
N CYS A 24 24.50 -2.32 6.37
CA CYS A 24 24.28 -2.69 4.96
C CYS A 24 25.18 -1.87 4.03
N SER A 25 25.30 -0.56 4.27
CA SER A 25 26.18 0.33 3.52
C SER A 25 27.65 -0.11 3.59
N ILE A 26 28.10 -0.62 4.74
CA ILE A 26 29.45 -1.17 4.92
C ILE A 26 29.61 -2.45 4.11
N VAL A 27 28.67 -3.39 4.20
CA VAL A 27 28.73 -4.67 3.47
C VAL A 27 28.80 -4.43 1.96
N ILE A 28 27.98 -3.52 1.42
CA ILE A 28 27.99 -3.16 0.00
C ILE A 28 29.36 -2.63 -0.42
N LYS A 29 29.95 -1.70 0.36
CA LYS A 29 31.29 -1.17 0.10
C LYS A 29 32.36 -2.25 0.14
N LEU A 30 32.32 -3.15 1.13
CA LEU A 30 33.27 -4.26 1.23
C LEU A 30 33.16 -5.20 0.02
N CYS A 31 31.94 -5.52 -0.43
CA CYS A 31 31.73 -6.33 -1.63
C CYS A 31 32.33 -5.69 -2.89
N ALA A 32 32.39 -4.36 -2.98
CA ALA A 32 33.06 -3.68 -4.09
C ALA A 32 34.59 -3.82 -4.07
N HIS A 33 35.20 -4.02 -2.89
CA HIS A 33 36.66 -4.06 -2.72
C HIS A 33 37.25 -5.47 -2.65
N PHE A 34 36.51 -6.47 -2.16
CA PHE A 34 37.00 -7.85 -2.09
C PHE A 34 36.91 -8.56 -3.45
N HIS A 35 38.03 -8.57 -4.17
CA HIS A 35 38.18 -9.30 -5.44
C HIS A 35 38.61 -10.76 -5.25
N ASN A 36 39.05 -11.13 -4.03
CA ASN A 36 39.54 -12.46 -3.70
C ASN A 36 38.42 -13.47 -3.37
N VAL A 37 37.16 -13.04 -3.36
CA VAL A 37 35.99 -13.90 -3.12
C VAL A 37 35.36 -14.27 -4.47
N HIS A 38 34.91 -15.52 -4.60
CA HIS A 38 34.29 -16.01 -5.83
C HIS A 38 33.15 -15.06 -6.30
N PRO A 39 33.11 -14.65 -7.58
CA PRO A 39 32.20 -13.60 -8.06
C PRO A 39 30.72 -13.86 -7.76
N TYR A 40 30.29 -15.11 -7.83
CA TYR A 40 28.92 -15.51 -7.51
C TYR A 40 28.58 -15.28 -6.02
N ILE A 41 29.49 -15.64 -5.12
CA ILE A 41 29.29 -15.48 -3.67
C ILE A 41 29.22 -13.99 -3.33
N ARG A 42 30.13 -13.20 -3.90
CA ARG A 42 30.16 -11.74 -3.76
C ARG A 42 28.87 -11.08 -4.24
N CYS A 43 28.36 -11.50 -5.39
CA CYS A 43 27.09 -10.99 -5.95
C CYS A 43 25.91 -11.28 -5.01
N ASN A 44 25.82 -12.50 -4.48
CA ASN A 44 24.75 -12.86 -3.53
C ASN A 44 24.79 -12.03 -2.24
N PHE A 45 25.98 -11.81 -1.65
CA PHE A 45 26.11 -10.93 -0.49
C PHE A 45 25.71 -9.49 -0.79
N GLN A 46 26.12 -8.95 -1.94
CA GLN A 46 25.74 -7.61 -2.37
C GLN A 46 24.22 -7.50 -2.55
N LEU A 47 23.58 -8.44 -3.23
CA LEU A 47 22.14 -8.45 -3.45
C LEU A 47 21.36 -8.56 -2.13
N SER A 48 21.81 -9.42 -1.22
CA SER A 48 21.20 -9.55 0.11
C SER A 48 21.32 -8.26 0.93
N ALA A 49 22.47 -7.60 0.90
CA ALA A 49 22.68 -6.33 1.57
C ALA A 49 21.83 -5.20 0.94
N GLN A 50 21.75 -5.14 -0.39
CA GLN A 50 20.93 -4.18 -1.13
C GLN A 50 19.43 -4.35 -0.84
N ARG A 51 18.94 -5.59 -0.77
CA ARG A 51 17.57 -5.93 -0.35
C ARG A 51 17.30 -5.49 1.09
N THR A 52 18.22 -5.78 2.01
CA THR A 52 18.07 -5.44 3.43
C THR A 52 18.05 -3.91 3.62
N LEU A 53 18.90 -3.19 2.88
CA LEU A 53 18.93 -1.74 2.86
C LEU A 53 17.59 -1.14 2.39
N LEU A 54 17.03 -1.67 1.29
CA LEU A 54 15.73 -1.27 0.76
C LEU A 54 14.61 -1.48 1.80
N LEU A 55 14.49 -2.68 2.33
CA LEU A 55 13.50 -3.04 3.37
C LEU A 55 13.58 -2.11 4.59
N ALA A 56 14.79 -1.89 5.11
CA ALA A 56 15.01 -1.07 6.30
C ALA A 56 14.62 0.39 6.06
N ARG A 57 14.87 0.91 4.85
CA ARG A 57 14.51 2.28 4.48
C ARG A 57 13.00 2.46 4.37
N GLU A 58 12.34 1.57 3.64
CA GLU A 58 10.89 1.63 3.43
C GLU A 58 10.14 1.47 4.75
N ARG A 59 10.56 0.55 5.62
CA ARG A 59 10.02 0.44 6.99
C ARG A 59 10.22 1.72 7.79
N LEU A 60 11.42 2.33 7.72
CA LEU A 60 11.70 3.56 8.45
C LEU A 60 10.80 4.72 7.99
N ASP A 61 10.58 4.85 6.69
CA ASP A 61 9.75 5.93 6.14
C ASP A 61 8.27 5.74 6.50
N LEU A 62 7.74 4.51 6.44
CA LEU A 62 6.38 4.22 6.90
C LEU A 62 6.19 4.45 8.40
N LEU A 63 7.17 4.04 9.23
CA LEU A 63 7.13 4.30 10.68
C LEU A 63 7.17 5.80 11.00
N ARG A 64 7.88 6.60 10.21
CA ARG A 64 7.86 8.07 10.36
C ARG A 64 6.50 8.66 10.03
N CYS A 65 5.90 8.23 8.92
CA CYS A 65 4.54 8.61 8.55
C CYS A 65 3.55 8.26 9.68
N GLU A 66 3.68 7.06 10.26
CA GLU A 66 2.82 6.61 11.34
C GLU A 66 3.00 7.41 12.63
N VAL A 67 4.25 7.71 13.03
CA VAL A 67 4.53 8.59 14.17
C VAL A 67 3.91 9.97 13.97
N ASN A 68 3.97 10.51 12.75
CA ASN A 68 3.35 11.80 12.43
C ASN A 68 1.81 11.71 12.51
N ARG A 69 1.20 10.64 11.97
CA ARG A 69 -0.24 10.39 12.04
C ARG A 69 -0.73 10.26 13.48
N ILE A 70 -0.07 9.46 14.31
CA ILE A 70 -0.40 9.30 15.74
C ILE A 70 -0.22 10.64 16.48
N SER A 71 0.85 11.39 16.18
CA SER A 71 1.07 12.71 16.79
C SER A 71 -0.08 13.67 16.46
N ALA A 72 -0.54 13.69 15.21
CA ALA A 72 -1.70 14.50 14.80
C ALA A 72 -2.99 14.07 15.51
N LEU A 73 -3.24 12.75 15.63
CA LEU A 73 -4.41 12.23 16.35
C LEU A 73 -4.38 12.55 17.85
N SER A 74 -3.21 12.62 18.47
CA SER A 74 -3.09 12.98 19.89
C SER A 74 -3.52 14.42 20.20
N ALA A 75 -3.59 15.29 19.18
CA ALA A 75 -4.11 16.64 19.31
C ALA A 75 -5.65 16.71 19.21
N VAL A 76 -6.32 15.60 18.84
CA VAL A 76 -7.77 15.53 18.67
C VAL A 76 -8.43 15.26 20.02
N ARG A 77 -9.36 16.13 20.43
CA ARG A 77 -10.05 16.05 21.73
C ARG A 77 -10.97 14.83 21.85
N ASN A 78 -11.54 14.38 20.74
CA ASN A 78 -12.43 13.21 20.63
C ASN A 78 -11.92 12.29 19.49
N PRO A 79 -11.00 11.36 19.78
CA PRO A 79 -10.54 10.42 18.76
C PRO A 79 -11.69 9.51 18.31
N PRO A 80 -11.72 9.10 17.03
CA PRO A 80 -12.70 8.13 16.55
C PRO A 80 -12.61 6.83 17.37
N PRO A 81 -13.74 6.13 17.56
CA PRO A 81 -13.76 4.87 18.29
C PRO A 81 -12.82 3.85 17.63
N PRO A 82 -12.16 2.99 18.42
CA PRO A 82 -11.30 1.95 17.88
C PRO A 82 -12.14 0.97 17.04
N VAL A 83 -11.67 0.63 15.84
CA VAL A 83 -12.30 -0.40 15.01
C VAL A 83 -12.27 -1.74 15.74
N CYS A 84 -13.44 -2.40 15.85
CA CYS A 84 -13.56 -3.73 16.44
C CYS A 84 -12.55 -4.71 15.86
N ARG A 85 -11.96 -5.51 16.75
CA ARG A 85 -10.90 -6.46 16.40
C ARG A 85 -11.41 -7.62 15.55
N GLU A 86 -12.69 -7.96 15.66
CA GLU A 86 -13.32 -9.07 14.93
C GLU A 86 -13.42 -8.79 13.42
N LEU A 87 -13.38 -7.52 13.02
CA LEU A 87 -13.35 -7.10 11.62
C LEU A 87 -11.97 -7.19 10.98
N ARG A 88 -10.95 -7.45 11.79
CA ARG A 88 -9.58 -7.42 11.31
C ARG A 88 -9.28 -8.69 10.54
N GLY A 89 -8.82 -8.48 9.32
CA GLY A 89 -8.54 -9.56 8.39
C GLY A 89 -7.07 -9.96 8.38
N THR A 90 -6.81 -11.02 7.64
CA THR A 90 -5.49 -11.42 7.20
C THR A 90 -5.50 -11.57 5.69
N MET A 91 -4.50 -11.01 5.01
CA MET A 91 -4.26 -11.24 3.59
C MET A 91 -2.98 -12.05 3.40
N THR A 92 -3.06 -13.13 2.62
CA THR A 92 -1.91 -13.93 2.19
C THR A 92 -1.73 -13.78 0.69
N ILE A 93 -0.51 -13.48 0.26
CA ILE A 93 -0.12 -13.24 -1.13
C ILE A 93 0.98 -14.23 -1.50
N SER A 94 0.87 -14.87 -2.67
CA SER A 94 1.87 -15.80 -3.18
C SER A 94 1.80 -15.96 -4.69
N ASN A 95 2.67 -16.81 -5.25
CA ASN A 95 2.73 -17.14 -6.67
C ASN A 95 2.79 -15.89 -7.56
N ILE A 96 3.61 -14.92 -7.16
CA ILE A 96 3.73 -13.65 -7.86
C ILE A 96 4.54 -13.88 -9.12
N THR A 97 3.95 -13.69 -10.29
CA THR A 97 4.61 -13.86 -11.59
C THR A 97 4.67 -12.54 -12.33
N VAL A 98 5.87 -12.04 -12.57
CA VAL A 98 6.11 -10.79 -13.29
C VAL A 98 6.48 -11.10 -14.74
N HIS A 99 5.85 -10.42 -15.69
CA HIS A 99 6.15 -10.57 -17.12
C HIS A 99 7.20 -9.57 -17.57
N LEU A 100 8.14 -10.05 -18.39
CA LEU A 100 9.34 -9.32 -18.79
C LEU A 100 9.35 -9.08 -20.30
N ASN A 101 9.93 -7.96 -20.70
CA ASN A 101 10.15 -7.70 -22.11
C ASN A 101 11.01 -8.79 -22.76
N ARG A 102 10.59 -9.24 -23.95
CA ARG A 102 11.24 -10.34 -24.70
C ARG A 102 12.72 -10.10 -25.03
N SER A 103 13.15 -8.84 -25.00
CA SER A 103 14.48 -8.41 -25.44
C SER A 103 15.10 -7.45 -24.44
N PHE A 104 15.34 -7.92 -23.20
CA PHE A 104 16.14 -7.14 -22.29
C PHE A 104 17.64 -7.22 -22.62
N TYR A 105 18.33 -6.07 -22.65
CA TYR A 105 19.73 -5.90 -23.07
C TYR A 105 20.74 -5.89 -21.90
N CYS A 106 20.27 -5.79 -20.65
CA CYS A 106 21.10 -5.81 -19.45
C CYS A 106 20.72 -6.97 -18.53
N SER A 107 21.68 -7.48 -17.76
CA SER A 107 21.39 -8.41 -16.67
C SER A 107 20.77 -7.65 -15.50
N TYR A 108 19.77 -8.22 -14.85
CA TYR A 108 19.04 -7.61 -13.74
C TYR A 108 18.91 -8.56 -12.57
N ALA A 109 18.87 -8.04 -11.35
CA ALA A 109 18.27 -8.72 -10.22
C ALA A 109 16.90 -8.09 -9.95
N LEU A 110 15.87 -8.91 -9.76
CA LEU A 110 14.52 -8.45 -9.44
C LEU A 110 14.05 -9.01 -8.11
N LEU A 111 13.28 -8.22 -7.37
CA LEU A 111 12.57 -8.66 -6.16
C LEU A 111 11.20 -7.99 -6.09
N ILE A 112 10.32 -8.55 -5.26
CA ILE A 112 9.02 -7.96 -4.94
C ILE A 112 9.10 -7.36 -3.54
N LEU A 113 8.61 -6.13 -3.39
CA LEU A 113 8.42 -5.48 -2.10
C LEU A 113 6.91 -5.32 -1.86
N LEU A 114 6.42 -5.78 -0.71
CA LEU A 114 5.01 -5.69 -0.34
C LEU A 114 4.87 -4.79 0.87
N LYS A 115 3.95 -3.82 0.82
CA LYS A 115 3.72 -2.84 1.89
C LYS A 115 2.26 -2.86 2.31
N CYS A 116 1.99 -2.88 3.60
CA CYS A 116 0.65 -2.68 4.14
C CYS A 116 0.72 -1.96 5.50
N GLY A 117 0.19 -0.73 5.57
CA GLY A 117 0.30 0.10 6.77
C GLY A 117 1.76 0.38 7.11
N THR A 118 2.23 -0.11 8.26
CA THR A 118 3.64 -0.01 8.70
C THR A 118 4.46 -1.26 8.43
N GLU A 119 3.84 -2.32 7.91
CA GLU A 119 4.51 -3.58 7.62
C GLU A 119 5.06 -3.57 6.19
N VAL A 120 6.27 -4.08 6.04
CA VAL A 120 6.95 -4.21 4.75
C VAL A 120 7.63 -5.55 4.70
N GLU A 121 7.37 -6.33 3.66
CA GLU A 121 8.03 -7.61 3.39
C GLU A 121 8.64 -7.58 1.99
N ALA A 122 9.67 -8.38 1.75
CA ALA A 122 10.26 -8.48 0.42
C ALA A 122 10.68 -9.90 0.09
N THR A 123 10.60 -10.27 -1.18
CA THR A 123 11.09 -11.56 -1.63
C THR A 123 12.62 -11.60 -1.70
N GLY A 124 13.20 -12.80 -1.81
CA GLY A 124 14.56 -12.97 -2.28
C GLY A 124 14.76 -12.39 -3.68
N PRO A 125 15.93 -11.80 -3.98
CA PRO A 125 16.23 -11.30 -5.31
C PRO A 125 16.55 -12.45 -6.26
N ILE A 126 15.97 -12.44 -7.46
CA ILE A 126 16.29 -13.41 -8.52
C ILE A 126 17.11 -12.71 -9.60
N SER A 127 18.25 -13.29 -9.93
CA SER A 127 19.15 -12.77 -10.97
C SER A 127 18.81 -13.32 -12.35
N LEU A 128 18.69 -12.44 -13.33
CA LEU A 128 18.47 -12.71 -14.73
C LEU A 128 19.69 -12.24 -15.52
N PHE A 129 20.35 -13.17 -16.21
CA PHE A 129 21.54 -12.88 -17.01
C PHE A 129 21.22 -12.94 -18.51
N THR A 130 21.63 -11.91 -19.25
CA THR A 130 21.38 -11.78 -20.70
C THR A 130 22.09 -12.81 -21.56
N HIS A 131 23.16 -13.42 -21.07
CA HIS A 131 24.02 -14.34 -21.83
C HIS A 131 23.55 -15.80 -21.82
N HIS A 132 22.46 -16.14 -21.13
CA HIS A 132 21.90 -17.48 -21.15
C HIS A 132 20.93 -17.67 -22.34
N GLN A 133 21.01 -18.84 -23.00
CA GLN A 133 20.34 -19.11 -24.29
C GLN A 133 18.81 -19.11 -24.25
N VAL A 134 18.19 -19.06 -23.06
CA VAL A 134 16.74 -18.96 -22.88
C VAL A 134 16.43 -17.64 -22.18
N ARG A 135 15.89 -16.67 -22.94
CA ARG A 135 15.40 -15.41 -22.35
C ARG A 135 14.13 -15.71 -21.56
N ALA A 136 14.19 -15.56 -20.24
CA ALA A 136 13.03 -15.66 -19.37
C ALA A 136 11.99 -14.59 -19.77
N ARG A 137 10.78 -15.02 -20.13
CA ARG A 137 9.65 -14.12 -20.44
C ARG A 137 8.85 -13.75 -19.20
N GLN A 138 8.98 -14.55 -18.15
CA GLN A 138 8.32 -14.33 -16.87
C GLN A 138 9.22 -14.79 -15.73
N LEU A 139 8.98 -14.24 -14.56
CA LEU A 139 9.69 -14.54 -13.33
C LEU A 139 8.68 -14.81 -12.22
N THR A 140 8.72 -15.99 -11.61
CA THR A 140 7.81 -16.37 -10.53
C THR A 140 8.53 -16.37 -9.19
N PHE A 141 7.93 -15.70 -8.21
CA PHE A 141 8.34 -15.68 -6.81
C PHE A 141 7.40 -16.61 -6.02
N GLY A 142 7.95 -17.70 -5.50
CA GLY A 142 7.19 -18.74 -4.78
C GLY A 142 7.00 -18.46 -3.28
N GLU A 143 7.42 -17.30 -2.80
CA GLU A 143 7.30 -16.94 -1.39
C GLU A 143 5.86 -16.60 -1.01
N HIS A 144 5.49 -16.93 0.23
CA HIS A 144 4.19 -16.61 0.80
C HIS A 144 4.35 -15.48 1.81
N VAL A 145 3.68 -14.37 1.55
CA VAL A 145 3.70 -13.19 2.42
C VAL A 145 2.33 -13.03 3.06
N GLN A 146 2.30 -12.81 4.37
CA GLN A 146 1.07 -12.68 5.14
C GLN A 146 1.09 -11.36 5.91
N PHE A 147 0.05 -10.56 5.71
CA PHE A 147 -0.24 -9.39 6.54
C PHE A 147 -1.46 -9.70 7.40
N ALA A 148 -1.32 -9.58 8.71
CA ALA A 148 -2.38 -9.86 9.67
C ALA A 148 -2.94 -8.56 10.25
N ASN A 149 -4.04 -8.67 11.01
CA ASN A 149 -4.58 -7.55 11.79
C ASN A 149 -4.99 -6.35 10.92
N LEU A 150 -5.40 -6.62 9.67
CA LEU A 150 -5.71 -5.64 8.65
C LEU A 150 -7.10 -5.03 8.85
N PRO A 151 -7.29 -3.71 8.69
CA PRO A 151 -8.62 -3.11 8.73
C PRO A 151 -9.52 -3.60 7.58
N VAL A 152 -10.76 -3.14 7.48
CA VAL A 152 -11.66 -3.59 6.39
C VAL A 152 -11.22 -2.99 5.04
N ASP A 153 -10.73 -1.76 5.06
CA ASP A 153 -10.35 -0.93 3.92
C ASP A 153 -8.84 -0.94 3.62
N PHE A 154 -8.13 -1.99 4.03
CA PHE A 154 -6.69 -2.08 3.81
C PHE A 154 -6.34 -2.08 2.32
N ASN A 155 -5.12 -1.61 2.01
CA ASN A 155 -4.48 -1.75 0.71
C ASN A 155 -3.07 -2.33 0.92
N VAL A 156 -2.76 -3.43 0.22
CA VAL A 156 -1.42 -3.97 0.09
C VAL A 156 -0.83 -3.49 -1.23
N ILE A 157 0.25 -2.74 -1.18
CA ILE A 157 0.97 -2.30 -2.37
C ILE A 157 2.03 -3.34 -2.69
N VAL A 158 1.96 -3.94 -3.87
CA VAL A 158 2.94 -4.90 -4.41
C VAL A 158 3.79 -4.19 -5.45
N GLU A 159 5.05 -3.94 -5.12
CA GLU A 159 6.00 -3.21 -5.95
C GLU A 159 7.06 -4.14 -6.52
N VAL A 160 7.38 -3.97 -7.79
CA VAL A 160 8.48 -4.68 -8.46
C VAL A 160 9.71 -3.79 -8.45
N TYR A 161 10.83 -4.31 -7.98
CA TYR A 161 12.12 -3.61 -7.97
C TYR A 161 13.13 -4.32 -8.87
N ALA A 162 13.94 -3.54 -9.58
CA ALA A 162 15.02 -4.04 -10.42
C ALA A 162 16.35 -3.34 -10.09
N MET A 163 17.43 -4.11 -10.06
CA MET A 163 18.81 -3.63 -9.94
C MET A 163 19.61 -4.13 -11.14
N LYS A 164 20.33 -3.24 -11.82
CA LYS A 164 21.20 -3.63 -12.93
C LYS A 164 22.42 -4.39 -12.39
N LEU A 165 22.71 -5.55 -12.97
CA LEU A 165 23.89 -6.32 -12.63
C LEU A 165 25.06 -5.94 -13.55
N PRO A 166 26.27 -5.76 -13.02
CA PRO A 166 27.44 -5.49 -13.84
C PRO A 166 27.71 -6.67 -14.78
N ILE A 167 27.86 -6.35 -16.08
CA ILE A 167 28.23 -7.34 -17.09
C ILE A 167 29.69 -7.73 -16.81
N SER A 168 29.94 -9.00 -16.49
CA SER A 168 31.29 -9.54 -16.52
C SER A 168 31.74 -9.51 -17.98
N LYS A 169 32.54 -8.50 -18.36
CA LYS A 169 33.29 -8.58 -19.60
C LYS A 169 34.22 -9.78 -19.44
N ALA A 170 33.93 -10.86 -20.16
CA ALA A 170 34.89 -11.93 -20.34
C ALA A 170 36.21 -11.29 -20.78
N ASN A 171 37.26 -11.76 -20.15
CA ASN A 171 38.57 -11.16 -20.08
C ASN A 171 39.22 -11.00 -21.48
N GLU A 172 38.98 -9.89 -22.18
CA GLU A 172 39.86 -9.41 -23.25
C GLU A 172 40.79 -8.34 -22.70
N HIS A 173 41.65 -8.72 -21.75
CA HIS A 173 42.88 -7.99 -21.50
C HIS A 173 43.87 -8.28 -22.64
N SER A 174 43.58 -7.75 -23.84
CA SER A 174 44.65 -7.53 -24.81
C SER A 174 45.51 -6.37 -24.28
N CYS A 175 46.80 -6.62 -24.13
CA CYS A 175 47.81 -5.65 -23.65
C CYS A 175 47.79 -4.30 -24.40
N ALA A 176 47.12 -4.22 -25.56
CA ALA A 176 46.88 -3.00 -26.32
C ALA A 176 45.90 -2.00 -25.65
N SER A 177 44.94 -2.45 -24.80
CA SER A 177 43.89 -1.56 -24.26
C SER A 177 44.38 -0.59 -23.18
N ASN A 178 45.44 -0.98 -22.44
CA ASN A 178 45.98 -0.17 -21.33
C ASN A 178 46.84 1.01 -21.82
N ILE A 179 47.45 0.88 -23.01
CA ILE A 179 48.24 1.95 -23.63
C ILE A 179 47.31 2.99 -24.29
N ALA A 180 46.24 2.54 -24.96
CA ALA A 180 45.29 3.42 -25.65
C ALA A 180 44.51 4.35 -24.70
N ASN A 181 44.23 3.91 -23.47
CA ASN A 181 43.52 4.71 -22.47
C ASN A 181 44.39 5.81 -21.84
N LYS A 182 45.72 5.60 -21.75
CA LYS A 182 46.65 6.64 -21.30
C LYS A 182 46.86 7.73 -22.35
N CYS A 183 46.84 7.37 -23.64
CA CYS A 183 47.03 8.35 -24.73
C CYS A 183 45.78 9.20 -25.01
N ARG A 184 44.56 8.69 -24.78
CA ARG A 184 43.33 9.49 -24.93
C ARG A 184 43.13 10.56 -23.85
N SER A 185 43.70 10.35 -22.66
CA SER A 185 43.65 11.30 -21.54
C SER A 185 44.45 12.58 -21.79
N LEU A 186 45.38 12.58 -22.75
CA LEU A 186 46.27 13.72 -23.01
C LEU A 186 45.87 14.56 -24.22
N LEU A 187 44.85 14.15 -24.99
CA LEU A 187 44.54 14.75 -26.30
C LEU A 187 43.15 15.39 -26.44
N ASN A 188 42.30 15.35 -25.41
CA ASN A 188 41.00 16.01 -25.46
C ASN A 188 40.93 17.23 -24.54
N PRO A 189 40.80 18.46 -25.07
CA PRO A 189 40.41 19.61 -24.28
C PRO A 189 38.95 19.47 -23.84
N VAL A 190 38.71 19.82 -22.57
CA VAL A 190 37.43 19.78 -21.87
C VAL A 190 36.33 20.45 -22.70
N SER A 191 35.41 19.64 -23.23
CA SER A 191 34.13 20.11 -23.74
C SER A 191 33.04 19.65 -22.77
N TYR A 192 32.47 20.63 -22.08
CA TYR A 192 31.28 20.50 -21.24
C TYR A 192 30.17 19.81 -22.03
N ARG A 193 29.80 18.59 -21.64
CA ARG A 193 28.46 18.05 -21.90
C ARG A 193 27.72 17.90 -20.56
N PRO A 194 26.44 18.29 -20.47
CA PRO A 194 25.70 18.25 -19.23
C PRO A 194 25.31 16.81 -18.92
N ASN A 195 26.00 16.22 -17.94
CA ASN A 195 25.56 15.01 -17.25
C ASN A 195 24.34 15.36 -16.37
N TYR A 196 23.14 15.32 -16.96
CA TYR A 196 21.92 15.13 -16.17
C TYR A 196 21.86 13.66 -15.78
N MET A 197 22.43 13.35 -14.61
CA MET A 197 22.03 12.31 -13.66
C MET A 197 23.11 12.33 -12.58
N SER A 198 22.89 13.19 -11.60
CA SER A 198 23.69 13.30 -10.39
C SER A 198 23.82 11.93 -9.74
N SER A 199 24.97 11.28 -9.94
CA SER A 199 25.50 10.29 -9.02
C SER A 199 25.85 10.99 -7.70
N ARG A 200 24.83 11.39 -6.94
CA ARG A 200 24.97 11.53 -5.49
C ARG A 200 25.06 10.12 -4.96
N ASN A 201 26.30 9.64 -4.81
CA ASN A 201 26.62 8.46 -3.99
C ASN A 201 26.29 8.78 -2.53
N ASP A 202 25.01 8.87 -2.21
CA ASP A 202 24.56 8.75 -0.85
C ASP A 202 24.55 7.25 -0.56
N ALA A 203 25.57 6.78 0.15
CA ALA A 203 25.83 5.35 0.40
C ALA A 203 24.69 4.62 1.15
N GLN A 204 23.57 5.30 1.37
CA GLN A 204 22.36 4.84 2.08
C GLN A 204 21.16 4.60 1.14
N VAL A 205 21.33 4.75 -0.19
CA VAL A 205 20.27 4.46 -1.17
C VAL A 205 20.52 3.08 -1.78
N SER A 206 19.48 2.24 -1.81
CA SER A 206 19.55 0.95 -2.48
C SER A 206 19.66 1.13 -3.99
N GLU A 207 20.43 0.27 -4.65
CA GLU A 207 20.52 0.25 -6.12
C GLU A 207 19.29 -0.38 -6.78
N PHE A 208 18.41 -1.00 -5.99
CA PHE A 208 17.09 -1.42 -6.45
C PHE A 208 16.20 -0.20 -6.70
N VAL A 209 15.69 -0.10 -7.93
CA VAL A 209 14.75 0.94 -8.36
C VAL A 209 13.39 0.32 -8.62
N ARG A 210 12.31 0.95 -8.15
CA ARG A 210 10.94 0.51 -8.42
C ARG A 210 10.64 0.68 -9.92
N CYS A 211 10.14 -0.39 -10.55
CA CYS A 211 9.80 -0.39 -11.98
C CYS A 211 8.34 -0.75 -12.26
N GLY A 212 7.49 -0.75 -11.24
CA GLY A 212 6.04 -0.89 -11.38
C GLY A 212 5.40 -1.33 -10.07
N TYR A 213 4.09 -1.14 -9.94
CA TYR A 213 3.34 -1.63 -8.79
C TYR A 213 1.89 -1.96 -9.11
N VAL A 214 1.24 -2.69 -8.21
CA VAL A 214 -0.21 -2.92 -8.18
C VAL A 214 -0.71 -2.82 -6.74
N ILE A 215 -1.97 -2.44 -6.58
CA ILE A 215 -2.63 -2.39 -5.26
C ILE A 215 -3.59 -3.57 -5.15
N LEU A 216 -3.44 -4.35 -4.09
CA LEU A 216 -4.30 -5.47 -3.74
C LEU A 216 -5.11 -5.12 -2.49
N ASN A 217 -6.35 -5.58 -2.45
CA ASN A 217 -7.25 -5.41 -1.31
C ASN A 217 -8.19 -6.63 -1.21
N ARG A 218 -9.28 -6.51 -0.45
CA ARG A 218 -10.26 -7.59 -0.27
C ARG A 218 -11.00 -7.98 -1.56
N ASP A 219 -11.10 -7.08 -2.54
CA ASP A 219 -11.73 -7.35 -3.84
C ASP A 219 -10.81 -8.10 -4.81
N THR A 220 -9.50 -8.09 -4.57
CA THR A 220 -8.51 -8.67 -5.50
C THR A 220 -8.10 -10.09 -5.11
N VAL A 221 -8.98 -10.85 -4.45
CA VAL A 221 -8.72 -12.24 -4.05
C VAL A 221 -8.78 -13.21 -5.24
N GLY A 222 -8.15 -14.37 -5.09
CA GLY A 222 -8.00 -15.36 -6.15
C GLY A 222 -6.74 -15.15 -6.99
N THR A 223 -6.69 -15.83 -8.13
CA THR A 223 -5.62 -15.66 -9.13
C THR A 223 -6.02 -14.57 -10.09
N ASN A 224 -5.30 -13.45 -10.07
CA ASN A 224 -5.61 -12.30 -10.91
C ASN A 224 -4.40 -11.87 -11.73
N LYS A 225 -4.67 -11.36 -12.94
CA LYS A 225 -3.69 -10.71 -13.81
C LYS A 225 -3.97 -9.22 -13.88
N PHE A 226 -2.96 -8.41 -13.58
CA PHE A 226 -3.06 -6.96 -13.52
C PHE A 226 -2.11 -6.30 -14.52
N TYR A 227 -2.47 -5.09 -14.93
CA TYR A 227 -1.52 -4.14 -15.50
C TYR A 227 -0.83 -3.40 -14.37
N LEU A 228 0.48 -3.24 -14.48
CA LEU A 228 1.29 -2.51 -13.50
C LEU A 228 1.15 -1.01 -13.73
N ASP A 229 0.87 -0.28 -12.66
CA ASP A 229 0.99 1.17 -12.64
C ASP A 229 2.48 1.56 -12.66
N GLU A 230 2.79 2.62 -13.39
CA GLU A 230 4.16 3.12 -13.58
C GLU A 230 5.14 2.02 -14.04
N ALA A 231 4.67 1.15 -14.94
CA ALA A 231 5.50 0.08 -15.50
C ALA A 231 6.70 0.65 -16.29
N GLU A 232 7.90 0.31 -15.82
CA GLU A 232 9.16 0.65 -16.46
C GLU A 232 9.93 -0.61 -16.89
N TYR A 233 10.78 -0.44 -17.89
CA TYR A 233 11.67 -1.50 -18.35
C TYR A 233 12.57 -2.00 -17.19
N PRO A 234 12.74 -3.33 -16.97
CA PRO A 234 12.58 -4.42 -17.94
C PRO A 234 11.20 -5.08 -18.01
N LEU A 235 10.19 -4.55 -17.32
CA LEU A 235 8.87 -5.17 -17.25
C LEU A 235 8.12 -5.04 -18.57
N GLU A 236 7.36 -6.07 -18.94
CA GLU A 236 6.37 -5.99 -20.03
C GLU A 236 5.18 -5.11 -19.63
N GLY A 237 4.88 -5.03 -18.33
CA GLY A 237 3.79 -4.23 -17.77
C GLY A 237 2.63 -5.05 -17.20
N THR A 238 2.75 -6.37 -17.12
CA THR A 238 1.75 -7.23 -16.46
C THR A 238 2.33 -8.06 -15.33
N ILE A 239 1.49 -8.34 -14.34
CA ILE A 239 1.81 -9.16 -13.17
C ILE A 239 0.63 -10.08 -12.87
N GLU A 240 0.93 -11.33 -12.51
CA GLU A 240 -0.05 -12.30 -12.04
C GLU A 240 0.20 -12.57 -10.56
N VAL A 241 -0.85 -12.51 -9.75
CA VAL A 241 -0.75 -12.68 -8.30
C VAL A 241 -1.86 -13.58 -7.80
N TYR A 242 -1.52 -14.50 -6.89
CA TYR A 242 -2.51 -15.21 -6.10
C TYR A 242 -2.65 -14.56 -4.73
N ALA A 243 -3.87 -14.18 -4.37
CA ALA A 243 -4.18 -13.61 -3.08
C ALA A 243 -5.34 -14.34 -2.40
N ARG A 244 -5.26 -14.44 -1.06
CA ARG A 244 -6.36 -14.88 -0.20
C ARG A 244 -6.57 -13.84 0.89
N CYS A 245 -7.82 -13.60 1.26
CA CYS A 245 -8.16 -12.78 2.41
C CYS A 245 -9.14 -13.56 3.28
N THR A 246 -9.06 -13.39 4.60
CA THR A 246 -10.12 -13.86 5.51
C THR A 246 -11.43 -13.16 5.16
N THR A 247 -12.53 -13.92 5.16
CA THR A 247 -13.88 -13.40 4.97
C THR A 247 -14.26 -12.45 6.11
N LEU A 248 -15.17 -11.52 5.82
CA LEU A 248 -15.78 -10.68 6.85
C LEU A 248 -16.99 -11.41 7.45
N PRO A 249 -17.51 -10.97 8.60
CA PRO A 249 -18.83 -11.41 9.03
C PRO A 249 -19.86 -11.22 7.90
N PRO A 250 -20.81 -12.14 7.68
CA PRO A 250 -21.79 -12.05 6.59
C PRO A 250 -22.53 -10.71 6.54
N ALA A 251 -22.83 -10.14 7.72
CA ALA A 251 -23.41 -8.82 7.89
C ALA A 251 -22.68 -7.68 7.17
N ILE A 252 -21.36 -7.82 6.98
CA ILE A 252 -20.48 -6.81 6.37
C ILE A 252 -20.02 -7.23 4.97
N GLU A 253 -19.88 -8.53 4.74
CA GLU A 253 -19.47 -9.09 3.45
C GLU A 253 -20.57 -8.96 2.40
N VAL A 254 -21.83 -9.09 2.81
CA VAL A 254 -22.99 -8.96 1.91
C VAL A 254 -23.32 -7.48 1.71
N ASP A 255 -23.29 -7.07 0.45
CA ASP A 255 -23.79 -5.75 0.05
C ASP A 255 -25.30 -5.70 0.22
N ASN A 256 -25.77 -4.81 1.08
CA ASN A 256 -27.20 -4.53 1.19
C ASN A 256 -27.57 -3.30 0.38
N ARG A 257 -28.66 -3.37 -0.39
CA ARG A 257 -29.09 -2.32 -1.31
C ARG A 257 -30.56 -2.00 -1.13
N GLY A 258 -30.89 -0.71 -1.06
CA GLY A 258 -32.27 -0.31 -0.92
C GLY A 258 -32.45 1.19 -1.04
N PHE A 259 -33.71 1.62 -1.05
CA PHE A 259 -34.01 3.04 -1.05
C PHE A 259 -34.05 3.60 0.38
N LEU A 260 -33.27 4.65 0.60
CA LEU A 260 -33.29 5.45 1.82
C LEU A 260 -33.86 6.83 1.54
N VAL A 261 -34.78 7.30 2.38
CA VAL A 261 -35.23 8.69 2.33
C VAL A 261 -34.52 9.46 3.43
N SER A 262 -33.67 10.40 3.06
CA SER A 262 -32.93 11.24 4.01
C SER A 262 -33.64 12.56 4.22
N TYR A 263 -33.61 13.05 5.46
CA TYR A 263 -34.03 14.41 5.79
C TYR A 263 -32.88 15.37 5.52
N LEU A 264 -33.08 16.29 4.57
CA LEU A 264 -32.12 17.33 4.22
C LEU A 264 -32.65 18.69 4.67
N PHE A 265 -31.80 19.45 5.35
CA PHE A 265 -32.09 20.83 5.75
C PHE A 265 -31.05 21.76 5.15
N ILE A 266 -31.31 22.24 3.93
CA ILE A 266 -30.52 23.29 3.25
C ILE A 266 -31.48 24.44 2.97
N GLY A 267 -31.70 25.31 3.96
CA GLY A 267 -32.60 26.46 3.87
C GLY A 267 -34.09 26.12 3.97
N MET A 268 -34.53 25.01 3.39
CA MET A 268 -35.86 24.42 3.59
C MET A 268 -35.76 22.93 3.93
N ALA A 269 -36.67 22.47 4.79
CA ALA A 269 -36.77 21.09 5.20
C ALA A 269 -37.40 20.25 4.08
N SER A 270 -36.64 19.32 3.49
CA SER A 270 -37.15 18.41 2.46
C SER A 270 -36.68 16.98 2.70
N TRP A 271 -37.53 16.02 2.34
CA TRP A 271 -37.20 14.61 2.34
C TRP A 271 -36.82 14.19 0.92
N GLU A 272 -35.61 13.67 0.74
CA GLU A 272 -35.13 13.23 -0.56
C GLU A 272 -34.83 11.73 -0.54
N ARG A 273 -35.20 11.04 -1.62
CA ARG A 273 -35.02 9.59 -1.78
C ARG A 273 -33.73 9.32 -2.54
N TYR A 274 -32.92 8.41 -2.00
CA TYR A 274 -31.67 7.97 -2.58
C TYR A 274 -31.64 6.44 -2.69
N TRP A 275 -30.95 5.95 -3.71
CA TRP A 275 -30.48 4.57 -3.75
C TRP A 275 -29.26 4.45 -2.85
N ALA A 276 -29.33 3.59 -1.83
CA ALA A 276 -28.29 3.40 -0.84
C ALA A 276 -27.73 1.99 -0.91
N VAL A 277 -26.40 1.89 -0.83
CA VAL A 277 -25.66 0.63 -0.82
C VAL A 277 -24.78 0.60 0.41
N LEU A 278 -25.04 -0.34 1.31
CA LEU A 278 -24.18 -0.64 2.44
C LEU A 278 -23.17 -1.69 2.01
N ARG A 279 -21.90 -1.30 1.95
CA ARG A 279 -20.77 -2.16 1.61
C ARG A 279 -19.66 -1.90 2.60
N ARG A 280 -19.23 -2.92 3.34
CA ARG A 280 -18.01 -2.87 4.17
C ARG A 280 -17.96 -1.74 5.22
N GLY A 281 -19.09 -1.47 5.88
CA GLY A 281 -19.17 -0.39 6.87
C GLY A 281 -19.29 1.02 6.26
N MET A 282 -19.44 1.12 4.94
CA MET A 282 -19.71 2.37 4.22
C MET A 282 -21.10 2.32 3.61
N VAL A 283 -21.87 3.39 3.76
CA VAL A 283 -23.12 3.60 3.03
C VAL A 283 -22.85 4.58 1.90
N TYR A 284 -23.07 4.18 0.66
CA TYR A 284 -22.94 5.01 -0.52
C TYR A 284 -24.31 5.38 -1.05
N PHE A 285 -24.47 6.62 -1.53
CA PHE A 285 -25.73 7.15 -2.02
C PHE A 285 -25.63 7.52 -3.49
N TRP A 286 -26.65 7.15 -4.26
CA TRP A 286 -26.92 7.57 -5.64
C TRP A 286 -28.36 8.06 -5.77
N ARG A 287 -28.69 8.72 -6.88
CA ARG A 287 -30.09 9.05 -7.18
C ARG A 287 -30.87 7.82 -7.62
N TYR A 288 -30.24 6.96 -8.42
CA TYR A 288 -30.89 5.80 -9.03
C TYR A 288 -30.01 4.53 -8.93
N PRO A 289 -30.63 3.33 -8.93
CA PRO A 289 -29.89 2.07 -8.99
C PRO A 289 -28.94 1.97 -10.19
N ASP A 290 -29.37 2.49 -11.34
CA ASP A 290 -28.58 2.45 -12.57
C ASP A 290 -27.24 3.19 -12.42
N ASP A 291 -27.19 4.25 -11.62
CA ASP A 291 -25.97 5.01 -11.38
C ASP A 291 -24.92 4.18 -10.61
N GLU A 292 -25.35 3.32 -9.68
CA GLU A 292 -24.45 2.35 -9.02
C GLU A 292 -23.96 1.32 -10.03
N SER A 293 -24.89 0.74 -10.82
CA SER A 293 -24.57 -0.35 -11.76
C SER A 293 -23.58 0.06 -12.86
N LEU A 294 -23.60 1.33 -13.23
CA LEU A 294 -22.68 1.94 -14.21
C LEU A 294 -21.40 2.49 -13.55
N GLU A 295 -21.16 2.15 -12.28
CA GLU A 295 -20.00 2.59 -11.48
C GLU A 295 -19.80 4.12 -11.48
N LYS A 296 -20.89 4.89 -11.56
CA LYS A 296 -20.79 6.35 -11.42
C LYS A 296 -20.39 6.69 -10.00
N ARG A 297 -19.71 7.83 -9.84
CA ARG A 297 -19.32 8.32 -8.51
C ARG A 297 -20.57 8.54 -7.63
N PRO A 298 -20.57 8.06 -6.37
CA PRO A 298 -21.67 8.30 -5.44
C PRO A 298 -21.81 9.80 -5.16
N ILE A 299 -23.06 10.26 -4.96
CA ILE A 299 -23.35 11.66 -4.65
C ILE A 299 -23.03 12.01 -3.20
N ALA A 300 -23.06 11.02 -2.31
CA ALA A 300 -22.66 11.13 -0.92
C ALA A 300 -22.25 9.75 -0.39
N PHE A 301 -21.53 9.73 0.73
CA PHE A 301 -21.20 8.51 1.45
C PHE A 301 -21.18 8.77 2.96
N MET A 302 -21.37 7.71 3.74
CA MET A 302 -21.33 7.72 5.20
C MET A 302 -20.45 6.57 5.68
N ASP A 303 -19.44 6.91 6.48
CA ASP A 303 -18.49 5.96 7.05
C ASP A 303 -18.94 5.56 8.45
N LEU A 304 -19.55 4.37 8.58
CA LEU A 304 -20.19 3.92 9.82
C LEU A 304 -19.19 3.70 10.97
N SER A 305 -17.87 3.67 10.70
CA SER A 305 -16.87 3.70 11.77
C SER A 305 -16.92 4.99 12.61
N LYS A 306 -17.53 6.05 12.08
CA LYS A 306 -17.75 7.33 12.76
C LYS A 306 -19.11 7.44 13.44
N CYS A 307 -19.92 6.38 13.41
CA CYS A 307 -21.20 6.31 14.12
C CYS A 307 -20.98 6.28 15.63
N THR A 308 -21.80 7.01 16.37
CA THR A 308 -21.71 7.17 17.84
C THR A 308 -22.92 6.66 18.60
N ASN A 309 -23.97 6.21 17.90
CA ASN A 309 -25.06 5.50 18.56
C ASN A 309 -24.50 4.21 19.18
N ASP A 310 -25.17 3.62 20.18
CA ASP A 310 -24.88 2.23 20.64
C ASP A 310 -25.75 1.19 19.93
N VAL A 311 -27.02 1.52 19.68
CA VAL A 311 -27.94 0.79 18.77
C VAL A 311 -28.64 1.81 17.86
N VAL A 312 -28.87 1.46 16.59
CA VAL A 312 -29.69 2.28 15.69
C VAL A 312 -31.14 1.89 15.91
N VAL A 313 -31.89 2.78 16.56
CA VAL A 313 -33.29 2.57 16.91
C VAL A 313 -34.19 3.55 16.16
N ALA A 314 -35.46 3.18 16.03
CA ALA A 314 -36.48 4.08 15.50
C ALA A 314 -36.55 5.38 16.33
N CYS A 315 -36.76 6.49 15.65
CA CYS A 315 -36.97 7.78 16.28
C CYS A 315 -38.29 7.79 17.07
N SER A 316 -38.30 8.47 18.22
CA SER A 316 -39.54 8.81 18.88
C SER A 316 -40.32 9.86 18.07
N LEU A 317 -41.63 9.98 18.32
CA LEU A 317 -42.47 10.99 17.67
C LEU A 317 -41.97 12.43 17.93
N GLU A 318 -41.31 12.66 19.07
CA GLU A 318 -40.69 13.95 19.40
C GLU A 318 -39.44 14.23 18.56
N GLN A 319 -38.68 13.19 18.18
CA GLN A 319 -37.48 13.31 17.36
C GLN A 319 -37.81 13.42 15.87
N CYS A 320 -38.78 12.63 15.42
CA CYS A 320 -39.30 12.70 14.07
C CYS A 320 -40.78 12.27 14.07
N PRO A 321 -41.72 13.14 13.69
CA PRO A 321 -43.14 12.80 13.67
C PRO A 321 -43.52 11.80 12.58
N ARG A 322 -42.59 11.46 11.66
CA ARG A 322 -42.82 10.47 10.60
C ARG A 322 -42.51 9.07 11.10
N GLU A 323 -43.47 8.18 10.93
CA GLU A 323 -43.28 6.74 11.17
C GLU A 323 -42.15 6.15 10.32
N ASN A 324 -41.54 5.08 10.83
CA ASN A 324 -40.42 4.36 10.22
C ASN A 324 -39.17 5.23 10.00
N SER A 325 -39.00 6.25 10.86
CA SER A 325 -37.80 7.08 10.87
C SER A 325 -36.80 6.58 11.91
N PHE A 326 -35.51 6.77 11.67
CA PHE A 326 -34.42 6.48 12.60
C PHE A 326 -33.34 7.55 12.46
N SER A 327 -32.44 7.61 13.44
CA SER A 327 -31.35 8.59 13.42
C SER A 327 -30.00 7.94 13.61
N ILE A 328 -29.01 8.43 12.84
CA ILE A 328 -27.61 8.08 12.98
C ILE A 328 -26.84 9.33 13.38
N ASP A 329 -26.14 9.26 14.49
CA ASP A 329 -25.27 10.29 15.00
C ASP A 329 -23.82 10.00 14.59
N MET A 330 -23.25 10.86 13.75
CA MET A 330 -21.91 10.69 13.18
C MET A 330 -20.93 11.74 13.73
N LEU A 331 -19.68 11.34 13.93
CA LEU A 331 -18.57 12.28 14.12
C LEU A 331 -18.13 12.82 12.75
N VAL A 332 -18.34 14.12 12.55
CA VAL A 332 -17.97 14.84 11.32
C VAL A 332 -16.84 15.81 11.63
N SER A 333 -15.77 15.77 10.83
CA SER A 333 -14.70 16.77 10.91
C SER A 333 -15.14 18.03 10.19
N THR A 334 -15.28 19.14 10.92
CA THR A 334 -15.52 20.46 10.33
C THR A 334 -14.21 21.18 10.01
N THR A 335 -13.16 20.87 10.78
CA THR A 335 -11.76 21.24 10.53
C THR A 335 -10.84 20.10 11.00
N PRO A 336 -9.55 20.05 10.58
CA PRO A 336 -8.63 18.98 10.99
C PRO A 336 -8.48 18.78 12.51
N SER A 337 -8.84 19.77 13.32
CA SER A 337 -8.76 19.76 14.78
C SER A 337 -10.12 19.71 15.51
N ILE A 338 -11.24 19.83 14.80
CA ILE A 338 -12.58 19.89 15.40
C ILE A 338 -13.46 18.78 14.82
N MET A 339 -13.97 17.94 15.73
CA MET A 339 -14.96 16.91 15.45
C MET A 339 -16.28 17.30 16.10
N GLU A 340 -17.34 17.36 15.31
CA GLU A 340 -18.70 17.62 15.78
C GLU A 340 -19.58 16.38 15.63
N LYS A 341 -20.50 16.20 16.57
CA LYS A 341 -21.52 15.15 16.49
C LYS A 341 -22.70 15.69 15.68
N LYS A 342 -22.95 15.11 14.51
CA LYS A 342 -24.06 15.49 13.63
C LYS A 342 -25.07 14.36 13.53
N ARG A 343 -26.35 14.69 13.73
CA ARG A 343 -27.47 13.76 13.59
C ARG A 343 -28.00 13.78 12.15
N TYR A 344 -28.09 12.61 11.55
CA TYR A 344 -28.74 12.37 10.27
C TYR A 344 -30.01 11.56 10.51
N VAL A 345 -31.13 12.03 9.96
CA VAL A 345 -32.43 11.36 10.10
C VAL A 345 -32.79 10.73 8.76
N PHE A 346 -33.18 9.47 8.82
CA PHE A 346 -33.55 8.67 7.66
C PHE A 346 -34.89 8.00 7.88
N ARG A 347 -35.54 7.65 6.78
CA ARG A 347 -36.74 6.80 6.75
C ARG A 347 -36.47 5.61 5.84
N PHE A 348 -36.82 4.42 6.30
CA PHE A 348 -36.61 3.17 5.56
C PHE A 348 -37.87 2.73 4.79
N CYS A 349 -37.66 1.83 3.83
CA CYS A 349 -38.68 1.06 3.14
C CYS A 349 -38.41 -0.44 3.42
N PHE A 350 -38.70 -0.89 4.65
CA PHE A 350 -38.35 -2.17 5.30
C PHE A 350 -36.85 -2.61 5.23
N ASP A 351 -36.41 -3.51 6.11
CA ASP A 351 -35.10 -4.20 6.20
C ASP A 351 -33.79 -3.40 6.48
N ILE A 352 -33.72 -2.09 6.23
CA ILE A 352 -32.46 -1.32 6.36
C ILE A 352 -31.97 -1.14 7.81
N LEU A 353 -32.89 -1.11 8.80
CA LEU A 353 -32.53 -0.94 10.21
C LEU A 353 -31.71 -2.14 10.72
N ASP A 354 -32.09 -3.34 10.29
CA ASP A 354 -31.40 -4.57 10.66
C ASP A 354 -29.99 -4.60 10.07
N TRP A 355 -29.83 -4.17 8.81
CA TRP A 355 -28.51 -4.04 8.18
C TRP A 355 -27.56 -3.13 8.97
N LEU A 356 -28.05 -1.98 9.41
CA LEU A 356 -27.25 -1.01 10.15
C LEU A 356 -26.88 -1.50 11.55
N ASN A 357 -27.78 -2.23 12.21
CA ASN A 357 -27.48 -2.83 13.51
C ASN A 357 -26.49 -3.98 13.37
N ASP A 358 -26.65 -4.86 12.38
CA ASP A 358 -25.74 -5.98 12.16
C ASP A 358 -24.31 -5.51 11.86
N VAL A 359 -24.13 -4.55 10.96
CA VAL A 359 -22.80 -3.99 10.66
C VAL A 359 -22.17 -3.35 11.89
N LYS A 360 -22.97 -2.64 12.68
CA LYS A 360 -22.49 -1.93 13.86
C LYS A 360 -22.18 -2.83 15.04
N ILE A 361 -22.93 -3.92 15.24
CA ILE A 361 -22.60 -4.96 16.23
C ILE A 361 -21.20 -5.48 15.95
N CYS A 362 -20.80 -5.57 14.69
CA CYS A 362 -19.43 -5.96 14.38
C CYS A 362 -18.39 -4.82 14.54
N HIS A 363 -18.77 -3.56 14.78
CA HIS A 363 -17.86 -2.41 14.95
C HIS A 363 -17.63 -1.99 16.41
N VAL A 364 -18.52 -2.35 17.34
CA VAL A 364 -18.42 -2.14 18.81
C VAL A 364 -17.80 -3.37 19.47
#